data_AF-E2AMU0-F1
#
_entry.id   AF-E2AMU0-F1
#
_cell.length_a   1.000
_cell.length_b   1.000
_cell.length_c   1.000
_cell.angle_alpha   90.00
_cell.angle_beta   90.00
_cell.angle_gamma   90.00
#
_symmetry.space_group_name_H-M   'P 1'
#
loop_
_entity.id
_entity.type
_entity.pdbx_description
1 polymer ?
#
loop_
_entity_poly.entity_id
_entity_poly.type
_entity_poly.pdbx_seq_one_letter_code
_entity_poly.pdbx_strand_id
1 'polypeptide(L)'
;MSGGGGSLSSGSSIVTISSVAISDPDPDYRADPNEHGDKRNIRNEKWYHTIVQVSVPFLIAGMGTIGAGRVLTTAKNLSAFTEVPQLLILTTALQGLKGNLDMCLASRLCTQANLGNMKGRREIIKMIIGNIALVQIQAIVAALCLSVFGMGVGAINGNGFVWNHALLLAVSCMCTATSSCFILDFVMIAVIMISHRFKMNPDNLATPLAASIGDVVSISILSFIASEFFLRLNAEIWVLYIVLGFFLVLLPLWILIVLKNKYTSSVLKSGWVPILSALLISGGGGLVLERMVESFEGFEVFQPVINGIGGNLVSVQASRMSTMLHQSSIMGILPPHGKIWVFPWTALFVGSPYATTARLLVAMAIPGQLIFVFIADVLNPGNCTLYAYFVISYIVVSVLQVLLLLYVAHIIIHAMWRYKIDPDNSAIPYLTALGDLSGSLLLALAFFVVYSIIHQPYCIEK
;
A
#
# COMPACT_ATOMS: atom_id res chain seq x y z
N MET A 1 -45.02 -9.92 -63.06
CA MET A 1 -44.37 -10.89 -62.16
C MET A 1 -43.82 -10.12 -60.97
N SER A 2 -44.35 -10.42 -59.78
CA SER A 2 -43.83 -10.21 -58.41
C SER A 2 -42.62 -9.28 -58.22
N GLY A 3 -42.58 -8.28 -57.34
CA GLY A 3 -43.43 -7.94 -56.19
C GLY A 3 -42.58 -7.23 -55.11
N GLY A 4 -43.22 -6.31 -54.35
CA GLY A 4 -42.81 -5.75 -53.03
C GLY A 4 -41.62 -4.76 -53.00
N GLY A 5 -41.63 -3.61 -52.32
CA GLY A 5 -42.52 -3.05 -51.30
C GLY A 5 -41.76 -2.77 -49.98
N GLY A 6 -41.39 -1.49 -49.72
CA GLY A 6 -41.05 -0.88 -48.39
C GLY A 6 -39.86 -1.47 -47.61
N SER A 7 -39.28 -0.86 -46.57
CA SER A 7 -39.22 0.48 -45.97
C SER A 7 -38.17 0.39 -44.83
N LEU A 8 -37.43 1.48 -44.58
CA LEU A 8 -36.55 1.81 -43.43
C LEU A 8 -36.11 0.71 -42.44
N SER A 9 -34.78 0.60 -42.21
CA SER A 9 -34.24 0.26 -40.89
C SER A 9 -32.97 1.05 -40.57
N SER A 10 -32.95 1.47 -39.32
CA SER A 10 -32.02 2.35 -38.64
C SER A 10 -30.80 1.59 -38.11
N GLY A 11 -29.69 2.30 -37.92
CA GLY A 11 -28.71 2.12 -36.84
C GLY A 11 -27.85 0.84 -36.80
N SER A 12 -26.58 0.95 -37.20
CA SER A 12 -25.46 0.19 -36.59
C SER A 12 -24.13 0.72 -37.13
N SER A 13 -23.63 1.81 -36.53
CA SER A 13 -22.26 2.27 -36.74
C SER A 13 -21.35 1.55 -35.75
N ILE A 14 -20.69 0.48 -36.19
CA ILE A 14 -19.55 -0.11 -35.50
C ILE A 14 -18.41 0.91 -35.56
N VAL A 15 -18.23 1.69 -34.49
CA VAL A 15 -17.06 2.54 -34.29
C VAL A 15 -16.03 1.71 -33.55
N THR A 16 -15.11 1.13 -34.33
CA THR A 16 -13.86 0.57 -33.85
C THR A 16 -13.04 1.70 -33.22
N ILE A 17 -12.86 1.68 -31.90
CA ILE A 17 -12.03 2.65 -31.18
C ILE A 17 -10.56 2.32 -31.48
N SER A 18 -9.96 3.14 -32.34
CA SER A 18 -8.54 3.15 -32.66
C SER A 18 -7.71 3.45 -31.42
N SER A 19 -6.76 2.56 -31.14
CA SER A 19 -5.59 2.83 -30.31
C SER A 19 -4.91 4.11 -30.79
N VAL A 20 -4.66 5.06 -29.88
CA VAL A 20 -3.93 6.30 -30.17
C VAL A 20 -2.53 5.92 -30.65
N ALA A 21 -2.35 5.96 -31.96
CA ALA A 21 -1.06 5.87 -32.61
C ALA A 21 -0.20 7.05 -32.16
N ILE A 22 1.04 6.71 -31.83
CA ILE A 22 2.16 7.64 -31.72
C ILE A 22 2.19 8.44 -33.03
N SER A 23 2.14 9.76 -32.91
CA SER A 23 2.19 10.70 -34.03
C SER A 23 3.35 10.40 -34.98
N ASP A 24 3.06 10.30 -36.28
CA ASP A 24 4.04 10.26 -37.37
C ASP A 24 5.02 11.45 -37.26
N PRO A 25 6.30 11.28 -37.61
CA PRO A 25 7.24 12.38 -37.73
C PRO A 25 7.03 13.15 -39.05
N ASP A 26 7.17 14.47 -39.00
CA ASP A 26 7.14 15.37 -40.17
C ASP A 26 8.10 14.90 -41.30
N PRO A 27 7.72 15.02 -42.59
CA PRO A 27 8.48 14.45 -43.70
C PRO A 27 9.71 15.26 -44.16
N ASP A 28 10.11 16.32 -43.43
CA ASP A 28 11.18 17.23 -43.86
C ASP A 28 12.44 17.23 -42.96
N TYR A 29 12.63 16.22 -42.12
CA TYR A 29 13.90 16.06 -41.40
C TYR A 29 14.95 15.39 -42.30
N ARG A 30 15.77 16.19 -42.97
CA ARG A 30 16.95 15.72 -43.71
C ARG A 30 17.87 14.97 -42.75
N ALA A 31 17.99 13.66 -42.96
CA ALA A 31 18.90 12.79 -42.23
C ALA A 31 20.36 13.16 -42.53
N ASP A 32 21.10 13.56 -41.51
CA ASP A 32 22.55 13.65 -41.55
C ASP A 32 23.13 12.21 -41.45
N PRO A 33 23.96 11.72 -42.39
CA PRO A 33 24.28 10.28 -42.48
C PRO A 33 25.25 9.74 -41.40
N ASN A 34 25.55 10.49 -40.34
CA ASN A 34 26.66 10.17 -39.43
C ASN A 34 26.26 9.93 -37.96
N GLU A 35 24.98 9.83 -37.60
CA GLU A 35 24.61 9.37 -36.25
C GLU A 35 24.67 7.84 -36.15
N HIS A 36 25.88 7.34 -35.84
CA HIS A 36 26.04 6.02 -35.23
C HIS A 36 25.18 5.92 -33.97
N GLY A 37 24.29 4.91 -33.95
CA GLY A 37 23.28 4.68 -32.94
C GLY A 37 23.76 4.90 -31.51
N ASP A 38 23.29 5.99 -30.92
CA ASP A 38 23.49 6.27 -29.51
C ASP A 38 22.66 5.24 -28.71
N LYS A 39 23.36 4.25 -28.18
CA LYS A 39 22.81 3.34 -27.16
C LYS A 39 22.31 4.24 -26.04
N ARG A 40 20.97 4.41 -25.92
CA ARG A 40 20.35 5.11 -24.80
C ARG A 40 20.95 4.57 -23.50
N ASN A 41 21.86 5.34 -22.93
CA ASN A 41 22.64 4.98 -21.77
C ASN A 41 21.67 4.84 -20.60
N ILE A 42 21.35 3.61 -20.20
CA ILE A 42 20.71 3.34 -18.92
C ILE A 42 21.70 3.87 -17.89
N ARG A 43 21.39 5.02 -17.29
CA ARG A 43 22.26 5.69 -16.33
C ARG A 43 22.45 4.76 -15.13
N ASN A 44 23.55 4.01 -15.10
CA ASN A 44 23.99 3.26 -13.93
C ASN A 44 24.28 4.27 -12.82
N GLU A 45 23.29 4.54 -11.97
CA GLU A 45 23.52 5.31 -10.76
C GLU A 45 24.54 4.57 -9.89
N LYS A 46 25.56 5.29 -9.41
CA LYS A 46 26.57 4.67 -8.54
C LYS A 46 25.87 4.12 -7.30
N TRP A 47 26.24 2.91 -6.88
CA TRP A 47 25.64 2.21 -5.75
C TRP A 47 25.55 3.07 -4.47
N TYR A 48 26.56 3.90 -4.19
CA TYR A 48 26.55 4.83 -3.06
C TYR A 48 25.42 5.88 -3.12
N HIS A 49 25.12 6.44 -4.29
CA HIS A 49 24.02 7.39 -4.43
C HIS A 49 22.68 6.71 -4.19
N THR A 50 22.52 5.48 -4.69
CA THR A 50 21.32 4.68 -4.44
C THR A 50 21.15 4.35 -2.96
N ILE A 51 22.23 4.01 -2.23
CA ILE A 51 22.16 3.78 -0.78
C ILE A 51 21.68 5.05 -0.07
N VAL A 52 22.39 6.17 -0.22
CA VAL A 52 22.07 7.39 0.52
C VAL A 52 20.65 7.88 0.23
N GLN A 53 20.22 7.80 -1.03
CA GLN A 53 18.88 8.21 -1.45
C GLN A 53 17.77 7.32 -0.87
N VAL A 54 18.03 6.05 -0.60
CA VAL A 54 17.03 5.11 -0.06
C VAL A 54 17.10 5.03 1.46
N SER A 55 18.28 5.17 2.08
CA SER A 55 18.47 5.04 3.54
C SER A 55 17.70 6.09 4.34
N VAL A 56 17.68 7.36 3.92
CA VAL A 56 17.00 8.43 4.67
C VAL A 56 15.47 8.25 4.66
N PRO A 57 14.82 8.11 3.49
CA PRO A 57 13.45 7.61 3.37
C PRO A 57 13.12 6.42 4.26
N PHE A 58 13.97 5.39 4.21
CA PHE A 58 13.77 4.15 4.92
C PHE A 58 13.77 4.35 6.45
N LEU A 59 14.68 5.16 6.98
CA LEU A 59 14.72 5.49 8.41
C LEU A 59 13.48 6.29 8.83
N ILE A 60 13.05 7.27 8.04
CA ILE A 60 11.85 8.08 8.33
C ILE A 60 10.61 7.17 8.37
N ALA A 61 10.45 6.30 7.37
CA ALA A 61 9.35 5.35 7.31
C ALA A 61 9.38 4.39 8.52
N GLY A 62 10.54 3.82 8.85
CA GLY A 62 10.71 2.94 9.99
C GLY A 62 10.33 3.59 11.33
N MET A 63 10.75 4.84 11.56
CA MET A 63 10.34 5.58 12.77
C MET A 63 8.82 5.72 12.91
N GLY A 64 8.12 5.97 11.81
CA GLY A 64 6.65 6.06 11.82
C GLY A 64 5.98 4.72 12.09
N THR A 65 6.50 3.62 11.52
CA THR A 65 5.97 2.26 11.80
C THR A 65 6.16 1.86 13.27
N ILE A 66 7.28 2.24 13.90
CA ILE A 66 7.49 2.03 15.34
C ILE A 66 6.51 2.89 16.16
N GLY A 67 6.31 4.14 15.76
CA GLY A 67 5.29 5.01 16.34
C GLY A 67 3.88 4.39 16.26
N ALA A 68 3.55 3.77 15.13
CA ALA A 68 2.28 3.10 14.93
C ALA A 68 2.14 1.87 15.87
N GLY A 69 3.20 1.07 16.02
CA GLY A 69 3.25 -0.02 17.02
C GLY A 69 3.01 0.49 18.44
N ARG A 70 3.58 1.65 18.80
CA ARG A 70 3.37 2.27 20.12
C ARG A 70 1.94 2.75 20.34
N VAL A 71 1.31 3.32 19.31
CA VAL A 71 -0.11 3.69 19.37
C VAL A 71 -0.97 2.43 19.48
N LEU A 72 -0.68 1.39 18.69
CA LEU A 72 -1.39 0.11 18.72
C LEU A 72 -1.32 -0.57 20.10
N THR A 73 -0.17 -0.51 20.75
CA THR A 73 0.03 -1.00 22.13
C THR A 73 -0.89 -0.31 23.13
N THR A 74 -1.19 0.97 22.91
CA THR A 74 -2.14 1.72 23.75
C THR A 74 -3.57 1.39 23.35
N ALA A 75 -3.84 1.29 22.05
CA ALA A 75 -5.14 1.02 21.47
C ALA A 75 -5.73 -0.32 21.93
N LYS A 76 -4.91 -1.38 21.96
CA LYS A 76 -5.36 -2.73 22.33
C LYS A 76 -5.93 -2.82 23.75
N ASN A 77 -5.52 -1.91 24.65
CA ASN A 77 -5.96 -1.88 26.05
C ASN A 77 -7.23 -1.02 26.24
N LEU A 78 -7.75 -0.37 25.20
CA LEU A 78 -8.97 0.41 25.26
C LEU A 78 -10.19 -0.52 25.29
N SER A 79 -11.24 -0.15 26.03
CA SER A 79 -12.44 -0.97 26.20
C SER A 79 -13.10 -1.39 24.88
N ALA A 80 -13.02 -0.53 23.85
CA ALA A 80 -13.55 -0.86 22.53
C ALA A 80 -12.80 -2.04 21.88
N PHE A 81 -11.47 -2.11 22.02
CA PHE A 81 -10.64 -3.15 21.41
C PHE A 81 -10.67 -4.45 22.22
N THR A 82 -10.86 -4.38 23.53
CA THR A 82 -11.01 -5.57 24.37
C THR A 82 -12.35 -6.27 24.15
N GLU A 83 -13.43 -5.51 24.00
CA GLU A 83 -14.78 -6.05 23.80
C GLU A 83 -15.07 -6.37 22.33
N VAL A 84 -14.39 -5.70 21.40
CA VAL A 84 -14.51 -5.90 19.95
C VAL A 84 -13.11 -6.12 19.35
N PRO A 85 -12.49 -7.30 19.56
CA PRO A 85 -11.13 -7.61 19.10
C PRO A 85 -10.98 -7.55 17.58
N GLN A 86 -12.09 -7.59 16.84
CA GLN A 86 -12.10 -7.40 15.39
C GLN A 86 -11.52 -6.04 14.97
N LEU A 87 -11.52 -5.02 15.85
CA LEU A 87 -10.85 -3.74 15.61
C LEU A 87 -9.33 -3.89 15.40
N LEU A 88 -8.70 -4.92 15.97
CA LEU A 88 -7.29 -5.24 15.73
C LEU A 88 -7.07 -5.74 14.29
N ILE A 89 -7.97 -6.58 13.78
CA ILE A 89 -7.95 -7.02 12.37
C ILE A 89 -8.00 -5.82 11.44
N LEU A 90 -8.90 -4.87 11.74
CA LEU A 90 -9.10 -3.66 10.96
C LEU A 90 -7.84 -2.78 10.93
N THR A 91 -7.05 -2.77 12.00
CA THR A 91 -5.86 -1.94 12.11
C THR A 91 -4.86 -2.27 10.99
N THR A 92 -4.51 -3.55 10.83
CA THR A 92 -3.56 -3.99 9.78
C THR A 92 -4.13 -3.78 8.38
N ALA A 93 -5.41 -4.11 8.18
CA ALA A 93 -6.04 -3.94 6.87
C ALA A 93 -6.19 -2.46 6.47
N LEU A 94 -6.44 -1.55 7.42
CA LEU A 94 -6.49 -0.11 7.16
C LEU A 94 -5.11 0.47 6.84
N GLN A 95 -4.04 -0.02 7.48
CA GLN A 95 -2.67 0.36 7.13
C GLN A 95 -2.34 -0.07 5.69
N GLY A 96 -2.63 -1.32 5.33
CA GLY A 96 -2.44 -1.83 3.97
C GLY A 96 -3.27 -1.08 2.92
N LEU A 97 -4.56 -0.85 3.21
CA LEU A 97 -5.46 -0.08 2.35
C LEU A 97 -4.89 1.32 2.07
N LYS A 98 -4.53 2.06 3.12
CA LYS A 98 -3.98 3.41 3.03
C LYS A 98 -2.69 3.43 2.22
N GLY A 99 -1.75 2.53 2.51
CA GLY A 99 -0.49 2.41 1.76
C GLY A 99 -0.73 2.25 0.26
N ASN A 100 -1.78 1.51 -0.11
CA ASN A 100 -2.16 1.30 -1.50
C ASN A 100 -2.79 2.54 -2.15
N LEU A 101 -3.68 3.24 -1.43
CA LEU A 101 -4.36 4.43 -1.94
C LEU A 101 -3.41 5.62 -2.09
N ASP A 102 -2.60 5.90 -1.07
CA ASP A 102 -1.67 7.03 -1.05
C ASP A 102 -0.56 6.85 -2.09
N MET A 103 -0.03 5.62 -2.23
CA MET A 103 1.01 5.35 -3.20
C MET A 103 0.48 5.42 -4.63
N CYS A 104 -0.75 4.97 -4.88
CA CYS A 104 -1.41 5.15 -6.17
C CYS A 104 -1.66 6.63 -6.48
N LEU A 105 -2.10 7.42 -5.50
CA LEU A 105 -2.25 8.87 -5.62
C LEU A 105 -0.91 9.51 -5.99
N ALA A 106 0.13 9.24 -5.20
CA ALA A 106 1.46 9.80 -5.38
C ALA A 106 2.01 9.47 -6.77
N SER A 107 1.99 8.19 -7.17
CA SER A 107 2.44 7.75 -8.50
C SER A 107 1.70 8.47 -9.64
N ARG A 108 0.37 8.64 -9.53
CA ARG A 108 -0.41 9.39 -10.54
C ARG A 108 -0.02 10.86 -10.60
N LEU A 109 0.10 11.52 -9.45
CA LEU A 109 0.51 12.91 -9.39
C LEU A 109 1.93 13.10 -9.93
N CYS A 110 2.87 12.24 -9.55
CA CYS A 110 4.26 12.28 -10.04
C CYS A 110 4.35 12.04 -11.54
N THR A 111 3.58 11.09 -12.09
CA THR A 111 3.50 10.86 -13.53
C THR A 111 3.01 12.12 -14.26
N GLN A 112 1.98 12.79 -13.74
CA GLN A 112 1.47 14.02 -14.35
C GLN A 112 2.43 15.21 -14.18
N ALA A 113 3.19 15.27 -13.08
CA ALA A 113 4.26 16.25 -12.89
C ALA A 113 5.35 16.06 -13.96
N ASN A 114 5.80 14.82 -14.16
CA ASN A 114 6.86 14.47 -15.10
C ASN A 114 6.46 14.67 -16.56
N LEU A 115 5.19 14.43 -16.92
CA LEU A 115 4.64 14.74 -18.24
C LEU A 115 4.49 16.25 -18.50
N GLY A 116 4.75 17.10 -17.51
CA GLY A 116 4.64 18.55 -17.63
C GLY A 116 3.19 19.06 -17.65
N ASN A 117 2.22 18.24 -17.25
CA ASN A 117 0.80 18.60 -17.17
C ASN A 117 0.47 19.45 -15.92
N MET A 118 1.45 19.69 -15.04
CA MET A 118 1.34 20.58 -13.87
C MET A 118 1.69 22.05 -14.17
N LYS A 119 1.37 22.58 -15.35
CA LYS A 119 1.68 23.99 -15.69
C LYS A 119 0.55 24.96 -15.33
N GLY A 120 -0.71 24.52 -15.37
CA GLY A 120 -1.87 25.36 -15.09
C GLY A 120 -2.46 25.14 -13.69
N ARG A 121 -2.62 26.21 -12.89
CA ARG A 121 -3.28 26.13 -11.56
C ARG A 121 -4.65 25.44 -11.59
N ARG A 122 -5.45 25.71 -12.64
CA ARG A 122 -6.79 25.11 -12.81
C ARG A 122 -6.73 23.61 -13.08
N GLU A 123 -5.71 23.15 -13.80
CA GLU A 123 -5.53 21.74 -14.15
C GLU A 123 -5.02 20.95 -12.94
N ILE A 124 -4.08 21.52 -12.18
CA ILE A 124 -3.60 20.98 -10.91
C ILE A 124 -4.75 20.80 -9.92
N ILE A 125 -5.60 21.82 -9.74
CA ILE A 125 -6.75 21.75 -8.82
C ILE A 125 -7.74 20.66 -9.26
N LYS A 126 -8.04 20.55 -10.56
CA LYS A 126 -8.92 19.49 -11.08
C LYS A 126 -8.34 18.09 -10.85
N MET A 127 -7.02 17.93 -11.01
CA MET A 127 -6.34 16.66 -10.77
C MET A 127 -6.34 16.30 -9.28
N ILE A 128 -6.06 17.26 -8.40
CA ILE A 128 -6.09 17.08 -6.95
C ILE A 128 -7.49 16.67 -6.48
N ILE A 129 -8.52 17.46 -6.80
CA ILE A 129 -9.89 17.19 -6.38
C ILE A 129 -10.37 15.84 -6.92
N GLY A 130 -10.02 15.51 -8.17
CA GLY A 130 -10.38 14.24 -8.78
C GLY A 130 -9.79 13.03 -8.06
N ASN A 131 -8.53 13.11 -7.65
CA ASN A 131 -7.88 12.00 -6.95
C ASN A 131 -8.30 11.92 -5.49
N ILE A 132 -8.46 13.03 -4.77
CA ILE A 132 -9.02 13.02 -3.41
C ILE A 132 -10.41 12.37 -3.43
N ALA A 133 -11.28 12.81 -4.35
CA ALA A 133 -12.62 12.22 -4.49
C ALA A 133 -12.57 10.71 -4.77
N LEU A 134 -11.63 10.26 -5.61
CA LEU A 134 -11.44 8.84 -5.91
C LEU A 134 -10.98 8.06 -4.67
N VAL A 135 -9.99 8.57 -3.93
CA VAL A 135 -9.50 7.97 -2.69
C VAL A 135 -10.62 7.87 -1.65
N GLN A 136 -11.46 8.90 -1.53
CA GLN A 136 -12.62 8.87 -0.61
C GLN A 136 -13.65 7.79 -0.98
N ILE A 137 -13.95 7.60 -2.27
CA ILE A 137 -14.82 6.50 -2.71
C ILE A 137 -14.19 5.14 -2.34
N GLN A 138 -12.92 4.98 -2.65
CA GLN A 138 -12.19 3.73 -2.38
C GLN A 138 -12.12 3.44 -0.88
N ALA A 139 -11.89 4.46 -0.04
CA ALA A 139 -11.86 4.36 1.41
C ALA A 139 -13.22 3.92 1.99
N ILE A 140 -14.33 4.53 1.56
CA ILE A 140 -15.67 4.18 2.05
C ILE A 140 -16.02 2.73 1.67
N VAL A 141 -15.85 2.37 0.39
CA VAL A 141 -16.18 1.02 -0.09
C VAL A 141 -15.29 -0.03 0.57
N ALA A 142 -13.99 0.21 0.64
CA ALA A 142 -13.05 -0.70 1.28
C ALA A 142 -13.34 -0.85 2.78
N ALA A 143 -13.66 0.23 3.50
CA ALA A 143 -14.02 0.17 4.91
C ALA A 143 -15.29 -0.67 5.15
N LEU A 144 -16.30 -0.55 4.30
CA LEU A 144 -17.50 -1.40 4.35
C LEU A 144 -17.15 -2.87 4.10
N CYS A 145 -16.36 -3.17 3.07
CA CYS A 145 -15.90 -4.53 2.79
C CYS A 145 -15.09 -5.11 3.96
N LEU A 146 -14.23 -4.31 4.57
CA LEU A 146 -13.40 -4.71 5.70
C LEU A 146 -14.23 -4.98 6.96
N SER A 147 -15.30 -4.20 7.17
CA SER A 147 -16.21 -4.40 8.30
C SER A 147 -17.02 -5.69 8.13
N VAL A 148 -17.46 -6.00 6.91
CA VAL A 148 -18.09 -7.29 6.59
C VAL A 148 -17.10 -8.44 6.79
N PHE A 149 -15.85 -8.28 6.35
CA PHE A 149 -14.79 -9.28 6.54
C PHE A 149 -14.52 -9.52 8.04
N GLY A 150 -14.30 -8.46 8.83
CA GLY A 150 -14.04 -8.57 10.26
C GLY A 150 -15.22 -9.21 11.01
N MET A 151 -16.46 -8.88 10.64
CA MET A 151 -17.65 -9.52 11.21
C MET A 151 -17.76 -11.00 10.83
N GLY A 152 -17.47 -11.34 9.57
CA GLY A 152 -17.45 -12.73 9.11
C GLY A 152 -16.44 -13.58 9.87
N VAL A 153 -15.24 -13.04 10.12
CA VAL A 153 -14.22 -13.74 10.91
C VAL A 153 -14.60 -13.82 12.39
N GLY A 154 -15.16 -12.74 12.96
CA GLY A 154 -15.69 -12.76 14.33
C GLY A 154 -16.74 -13.87 14.54
N ALA A 155 -17.63 -14.06 13.57
CA ALA A 155 -18.63 -15.14 13.61
C ALA A 155 -17.99 -16.54 13.54
N ILE A 156 -16.91 -16.72 12.76
CA ILE A 156 -16.19 -18.00 12.65
C ILE A 156 -15.40 -18.32 13.92
N ASN A 157 -14.81 -17.32 14.56
CA ASN A 157 -13.97 -17.47 15.77
C ASN A 157 -14.78 -17.71 17.06
N GLY A 158 -16.11 -17.83 16.99
CA GLY A 158 -16.95 -18.10 18.15
C GLY A 158 -17.37 -16.86 18.94
N ASN A 159 -17.03 -15.65 18.49
CA ASN A 159 -17.45 -14.38 19.12
C ASN A 159 -18.93 -14.03 18.83
N GLY A 160 -19.62 -14.87 18.05
CA GLY A 160 -21.01 -14.68 17.66
C GLY A 160 -21.21 -13.49 16.70
N PHE A 161 -22.43 -13.36 16.18
CA PHE A 161 -22.83 -12.22 15.37
C PHE A 161 -23.62 -11.24 16.23
N VAL A 162 -23.00 -10.12 16.62
CA VAL A 162 -23.65 -9.03 17.35
C VAL A 162 -23.80 -7.83 16.42
N TRP A 163 -25.05 -7.48 16.10
CA TRP A 163 -25.36 -6.39 15.19
C TRP A 163 -24.75 -5.05 15.61
N ASN A 164 -24.74 -4.77 16.91
CA ASN A 164 -24.17 -3.52 17.43
C ASN A 164 -22.66 -3.45 17.17
N HIS A 165 -21.92 -4.57 17.32
CA HIS A 165 -20.50 -4.62 16.98
C HIS A 165 -20.28 -4.47 15.47
N ALA A 166 -21.18 -5.02 14.64
CA ALA A 166 -21.12 -4.82 13.19
C ALA A 166 -21.28 -3.35 12.80
N LEU A 167 -22.23 -2.66 13.43
CA LEU A 167 -22.46 -1.24 13.23
C LEU A 167 -21.26 -0.40 13.71
N LEU A 168 -20.69 -0.72 14.88
CA LEU A 168 -19.49 -0.08 15.40
C LEU A 168 -18.32 -0.23 14.43
N LEU A 169 -18.02 -1.46 14.00
CA LEU A 169 -16.95 -1.76 13.04
C LEU A 169 -17.14 -0.95 11.76
N ALA A 170 -18.35 -0.96 11.17
CA ALA A 170 -18.66 -0.23 9.95
C ALA A 170 -18.42 1.28 10.11
N VAL A 171 -19.00 1.88 11.13
CA VAL A 171 -18.96 3.33 11.33
C VAL A 171 -17.56 3.81 11.70
N SER A 172 -16.90 3.13 12.64
CA SER A 172 -15.53 3.47 13.04
C SER A 172 -14.56 3.27 11.89
N CYS A 173 -14.67 2.18 11.13
CA CYS A 173 -13.80 1.93 9.97
C CYS A 173 -13.98 2.98 8.88
N MET A 174 -15.22 3.33 8.50
CA MET A 174 -15.47 4.35 7.47
C MET A 174 -14.98 5.73 7.92
N CYS A 175 -15.29 6.14 9.14
CA CYS A 175 -14.80 7.39 9.70
C CYS A 175 -13.27 7.46 9.68
N THR A 176 -12.61 6.39 10.13
CA THR A 176 -11.15 6.33 10.14
C THR A 176 -10.57 6.33 8.74
N ALA A 177 -11.06 5.47 7.84
CA ALA A 177 -10.52 5.36 6.48
C ALA A 177 -10.65 6.69 5.74
N THR A 178 -11.81 7.35 5.81
CA THR A 178 -12.05 8.63 5.13
C THR A 178 -11.21 9.76 5.73
N SER A 179 -11.22 9.93 7.05
CA SER A 179 -10.49 11.02 7.72
C SER A 179 -8.97 10.85 7.65
N SER A 180 -8.44 9.64 7.85
CA SER A 180 -7.01 9.37 7.70
C SER A 180 -6.55 9.63 6.27
N CYS A 181 -7.22 9.06 5.26
CA CYS A 181 -6.88 9.32 3.86
C CYS A 181 -6.99 10.81 3.52
N PHE A 182 -8.00 11.53 4.01
CA PHE A 182 -8.14 12.96 3.74
C PHE A 182 -6.98 13.79 4.33
N ILE A 183 -6.58 13.51 5.57
CA ILE A 183 -5.44 14.17 6.22
C ILE A 183 -4.15 13.89 5.44
N LEU A 184 -3.96 12.64 5.02
CA LEU A 184 -2.75 12.21 4.33
C LEU A 184 -2.67 12.70 2.90
N ASP A 185 -3.79 12.74 2.17
CA ASP A 185 -3.90 13.35 0.85
C ASP A 185 -3.40 14.80 0.90
N PHE A 186 -3.83 15.56 1.91
CA PHE A 186 -3.39 16.95 2.10
C PHE A 186 -1.87 17.05 2.37
N VAL A 187 -1.35 16.20 3.26
CA VAL A 187 0.09 16.11 3.55
C VAL A 187 0.87 15.75 2.27
N MET A 188 0.39 14.79 1.49
CA MET A 188 1.02 14.36 0.24
C MET A 188 1.05 15.45 -0.81
N ILE A 189 -0.07 16.13 -1.02
CA ILE A 189 -0.12 17.26 -1.95
C ILE A 189 0.85 18.35 -1.52
N ALA A 190 0.91 18.68 -0.22
CA ALA A 190 1.86 19.66 0.30
C ALA A 190 3.31 19.24 0.03
N VAL A 191 3.67 17.98 0.30
CA VAL A 191 5.01 17.45 0.06
C VAL A 191 5.37 17.46 -1.43
N ILE A 192 4.45 17.08 -2.31
CA ILE A 192 4.67 17.09 -3.76
C ILE A 192 4.89 18.53 -4.25
N MET A 193 4.07 19.48 -3.81
CA MET A 193 4.21 20.89 -4.17
C MET A 193 5.53 21.49 -3.66
N ILE A 194 5.93 21.16 -2.44
CA ILE A 194 7.21 21.58 -1.84
C ILE A 194 8.37 20.97 -2.63
N SER A 195 8.33 19.66 -2.91
CA SER A 195 9.36 18.96 -3.69
C SER A 195 9.54 19.56 -5.07
N HIS A 196 8.44 19.87 -5.75
CA HIS A 196 8.45 20.54 -7.05
C HIS A 196 9.08 21.94 -6.96
N ARG A 197 8.78 22.71 -5.90
CA ARG A 197 9.40 24.04 -5.69
C ARG A 197 10.92 23.95 -5.48
N PHE A 198 11.39 22.92 -4.77
CA PHE A 198 12.81 22.70 -4.47
C PHE A 198 13.55 21.87 -5.54
N LYS A 199 12.91 21.53 -6.67
CA LYS A 199 13.47 20.64 -7.72
C LYS A 199 13.97 19.29 -7.19
N MET A 200 13.39 18.82 -6.08
CA MET A 200 13.63 17.48 -5.54
C MET A 200 12.67 16.50 -6.19
N ASN A 201 13.10 15.26 -6.39
CA ASN A 201 12.18 14.23 -6.88
C ASN A 201 11.12 13.95 -5.79
N PRO A 202 9.82 14.23 -6.06
CA PRO A 202 8.76 14.01 -5.08
C PRO A 202 8.68 12.56 -4.60
N ASP A 203 9.05 11.59 -5.44
CA ASP A 203 8.99 10.15 -5.09
C ASP A 203 9.90 9.79 -3.91
N ASN A 204 11.00 10.53 -3.73
CA ASN A 204 11.97 10.30 -2.66
C ASN A 204 11.51 10.86 -1.30
N LEU A 205 10.56 11.81 -1.28
CA LEU A 205 10.12 12.49 -0.05
C LEU A 205 8.67 12.17 0.31
N ALA A 206 7.79 12.07 -0.69
CA ALA A 206 6.36 11.83 -0.51
C ALA A 206 6.09 10.43 0.04
N THR A 207 6.55 9.40 -0.65
CA THR A 207 6.29 7.99 -0.31
C THR A 207 6.69 7.62 1.14
N PRO A 208 7.89 7.98 1.62
CA PRO A 208 8.33 7.59 2.96
C PRO A 208 7.64 8.42 4.06
N LEU A 209 7.35 9.70 3.78
CA LEU A 209 6.61 10.55 4.72
C LEU A 209 5.15 10.09 4.84
N ALA A 210 4.53 9.68 3.73
CA ALA A 210 3.20 9.10 3.72
C ALA A 210 3.13 7.81 4.53
N ALA A 211 4.12 6.92 4.38
CA ALA A 211 4.21 5.71 5.19
C ALA A 211 4.37 6.06 6.69
N SER A 212 5.32 6.95 6.99
CA SER A 212 5.69 7.31 8.36
C SER A 212 4.55 7.95 9.16
N ILE A 213 3.98 9.05 8.66
CA ILE A 213 2.88 9.78 9.33
C ILE A 213 1.59 8.96 9.26
N GLY A 214 1.45 8.21 8.17
CA GLY A 214 0.28 7.46 7.82
C GLY A 214 -0.21 6.45 8.81
N ASP A 215 0.68 5.53 9.15
CA ASP A 215 0.34 4.40 10.01
C ASP A 215 -0.02 4.89 11.41
N VAL A 216 0.72 5.89 11.91
CA VAL A 216 0.44 6.54 13.20
C VAL A 216 -0.94 7.21 13.18
N VAL A 217 -1.23 8.01 12.16
CA VAL A 217 -2.51 8.74 12.04
C VAL A 217 -3.67 7.77 11.93
N SER A 218 -3.55 6.71 11.12
CA SER A 218 -4.60 5.72 10.90
C SER A 218 -4.99 5.00 12.20
N ILE A 219 -4.02 4.45 12.94
CA ILE A 219 -4.29 3.77 14.20
C ILE A 219 -4.79 4.75 15.25
N SER A 220 -4.24 5.97 15.33
CA SER A 220 -4.65 6.97 16.33
C SER A 220 -6.12 7.37 16.14
N ILE A 221 -6.52 7.63 14.90
CA ILE A 221 -7.89 7.97 14.55
C ILE A 221 -8.82 6.79 14.81
N LEU A 222 -8.42 5.56 14.41
CA LEU A 222 -9.23 4.36 14.70
C LEU A 222 -9.47 4.20 16.19
N SER A 223 -8.41 4.34 16.99
CA SER A 223 -8.46 4.15 18.43
C SER A 223 -9.40 5.15 19.09
N PHE A 224 -9.29 6.42 18.69
CA PHE A 224 -10.15 7.49 19.18
C PHE A 224 -11.61 7.29 18.77
N ILE A 225 -11.86 7.11 17.47
CA ILE A 225 -13.22 7.02 16.93
C ILE A 225 -13.95 5.75 17.40
N ALA A 226 -13.25 4.61 17.44
CA ALA A 226 -13.81 3.37 17.98
C ALA A 226 -14.18 3.52 19.45
N SER A 227 -13.33 4.13 20.27
CA SER A 227 -13.62 4.35 21.70
C SER A 227 -14.83 5.28 21.90
N GLU A 228 -14.88 6.39 21.15
CA GLU A 228 -16.00 7.34 21.24
C GLU A 228 -17.34 6.74 20.79
N PHE A 229 -17.35 5.94 19.72
CA PHE A 229 -18.58 5.26 19.29
C PHE A 229 -18.94 4.08 20.17
N PHE A 230 -17.97 3.39 20.76
CA PHE A 230 -18.22 2.31 21.70
C PHE A 230 -18.97 2.81 22.94
N LEU A 231 -18.60 3.98 23.50
CA LEU A 231 -19.35 4.61 24.59
C LEU A 231 -20.79 4.96 24.21
N ARG A 232 -21.00 5.38 22.95
CA ARG A 232 -22.33 5.75 22.43
C ARG A 232 -23.17 4.55 22.01
N LEU A 233 -22.59 3.36 21.90
CA LEU A 233 -23.29 2.15 21.49
C LEU A 233 -24.45 1.80 22.42
N ASN A 234 -24.27 2.01 23.73
CA ASN A 234 -25.28 1.73 24.76
C ASN A 234 -26.21 2.91 25.04
N ALA A 235 -25.71 4.15 24.94
CA ALA A 235 -26.47 5.35 25.28
C ALA A 235 -27.22 5.97 24.08
N GLU A 236 -26.57 6.04 22.92
CA GLU A 236 -26.98 6.88 21.78
C GLU A 236 -26.70 6.20 20.43
N ILE A 237 -27.16 4.95 20.27
CA ILE A 237 -26.91 4.16 19.03
C ILE A 237 -27.39 4.85 17.74
N TRP A 238 -28.39 5.72 17.83
CA TRP A 238 -28.91 6.52 16.71
C TRP A 238 -27.82 7.38 16.05
N VAL A 239 -26.81 7.83 16.80
CA VAL A 239 -25.66 8.59 16.27
C VAL A 239 -24.88 7.76 15.25
N LEU A 240 -24.65 6.47 15.52
CA LEU A 240 -23.94 5.57 14.59
C LEU A 240 -24.71 5.40 13.29
N TYR A 241 -26.04 5.27 13.35
CA TYR A 241 -26.89 5.21 12.15
C TYR A 241 -26.89 6.50 11.33
N ILE A 242 -26.86 7.67 11.98
CA ILE A 242 -26.73 8.95 11.29
C ILE A 242 -25.39 9.03 10.56
N VAL A 243 -24.30 8.65 11.21
CA VAL A 243 -22.96 8.68 10.60
C VAL A 243 -22.88 7.69 9.43
N LEU A 244 -23.43 6.47 9.58
CA LEU A 244 -23.56 5.51 8.49
C LEU A 244 -24.35 6.10 7.32
N GLY A 245 -25.53 6.68 7.58
CA GLY A 245 -26.36 7.32 6.56
C GLY A 245 -25.65 8.48 5.86
N PHE A 246 -24.87 9.28 6.60
CA PHE A 246 -24.07 10.36 6.05
C PHE A 246 -23.05 9.85 5.02
N PHE A 247 -22.28 8.79 5.32
CA PHE A 247 -21.33 8.23 4.36
C PHE A 247 -22.01 7.60 3.14
N LEU A 248 -23.15 6.95 3.32
CA LEU A 248 -23.93 6.39 2.21
C LEU A 248 -24.45 7.48 1.25
N VAL A 249 -24.79 8.67 1.76
CA VAL A 249 -25.17 9.83 0.94
C VAL A 249 -23.94 10.52 0.33
N LEU A 250 -22.81 10.52 1.03
CA LEU A 250 -21.58 11.12 0.54
C LEU A 250 -20.95 10.33 -0.63
N LEU A 251 -21.08 9.00 -0.61
CA LEU A 251 -20.57 8.10 -1.66
C LEU A 251 -21.03 8.49 -3.08
N PRO A 252 -22.34 8.63 -3.41
CA PRO A 252 -22.78 9.00 -4.75
C PRO A 252 -22.29 10.40 -5.15
N LEU A 253 -22.16 11.34 -4.21
CA LEU A 253 -21.63 12.67 -4.50
C LEU A 253 -20.19 12.60 -4.99
N TRP A 254 -19.33 11.83 -4.32
CA TRP A 254 -17.96 11.62 -4.78
C TRP A 254 -17.91 10.90 -6.13
N ILE A 255 -18.74 9.86 -6.33
CA ILE A 255 -18.81 9.12 -7.60
C ILE A 255 -19.12 10.08 -8.76
N LEU A 256 -20.07 10.99 -8.59
CA LEU A 256 -20.42 11.98 -9.61
C LEU A 256 -19.25 12.92 -9.94
N ILE A 257 -18.47 13.32 -8.94
CA ILE A 257 -17.28 14.16 -9.14
C ILE A 257 -16.21 13.41 -9.93
N VAL A 258 -15.96 12.14 -9.60
CA VAL A 258 -14.93 11.30 -10.24
C VAL A 258 -15.32 10.93 -11.66
N LEU A 259 -16.58 10.57 -11.92
CA LEU A 259 -17.05 10.21 -13.25
C LEU A 259 -16.91 11.36 -14.26
N LYS A 260 -17.08 12.60 -13.81
CA LYS A 260 -16.88 13.82 -14.61
C LYS A 260 -15.41 14.18 -14.82
N ASN A 261 -14.48 13.55 -14.10
CA ASN A 261 -13.07 13.88 -14.13
C ASN A 261 -12.30 12.95 -15.08
N LYS A 262 -11.70 13.54 -16.13
CA LYS A 262 -10.93 12.79 -17.15
C LYS A 262 -9.74 12.01 -16.59
N TYR A 263 -9.15 12.44 -15.46
CA TYR A 263 -7.96 11.80 -14.88
C TYR A 263 -8.29 10.57 -14.04
N THR A 264 -9.49 10.49 -13.45
CA THR A 264 -9.83 9.47 -12.44
C THR A 264 -10.99 8.55 -12.82
N SER A 265 -11.81 8.93 -13.81
CA SER A 265 -12.95 8.12 -14.27
C SER A 265 -12.57 6.72 -14.78
N SER A 266 -11.42 6.58 -15.44
CA SER A 266 -10.91 5.27 -15.90
C SER A 266 -10.57 4.36 -14.71
N VAL A 267 -9.87 4.92 -13.73
CA VAL A 267 -9.45 4.17 -12.54
C VAL A 267 -10.64 3.70 -11.71
N LEU A 268 -11.69 4.52 -11.59
CA LEU A 268 -12.91 4.13 -10.88
C LEU A 268 -13.59 2.92 -11.54
N LYS A 269 -13.36 2.65 -12.84
CA LYS A 269 -13.98 1.51 -13.54
C LYS A 269 -13.15 0.23 -13.45
N SER A 270 -11.82 0.32 -13.47
CA SER A 270 -10.92 -0.84 -13.56
C SER A 270 -10.09 -1.12 -12.30
N GLY A 271 -9.95 -0.16 -11.38
CA GLY A 271 -9.00 -0.21 -10.26
C GLY A 271 -9.42 -1.03 -9.05
N TRP A 272 -10.60 -1.66 -9.04
CA TRP A 272 -11.15 -2.31 -7.85
C TRP A 272 -10.50 -3.63 -7.48
N VAL A 273 -10.15 -4.45 -8.48
CA VAL A 273 -9.67 -5.82 -8.25
C VAL A 273 -8.37 -5.81 -7.41
N PRO A 274 -7.33 -5.03 -7.74
CA PRO A 274 -6.10 -5.00 -6.92
C PRO A 274 -6.35 -4.45 -5.51
N ILE A 275 -7.23 -3.45 -5.34
CA ILE A 275 -7.47 -2.81 -4.05
C ILE A 275 -8.24 -3.74 -3.11
N LEU A 276 -9.33 -4.34 -3.58
CA LEU A 276 -10.17 -5.21 -2.74
C LEU A 276 -9.48 -6.54 -2.43
N SER A 277 -8.72 -7.10 -3.37
CA SER A 277 -7.94 -8.31 -3.09
C SER A 277 -6.80 -8.05 -2.11
N ALA A 278 -6.06 -6.95 -2.25
CA ALA A 278 -5.05 -6.53 -1.29
C ALA A 278 -5.64 -6.33 0.11
N LEU A 279 -6.81 -5.69 0.20
CA LEU A 279 -7.51 -5.50 1.46
C LEU A 279 -7.80 -6.83 2.18
N LEU A 280 -8.28 -7.84 1.47
CA LEU A 280 -8.55 -9.16 2.04
C LEU A 280 -7.27 -9.87 2.49
N ILE A 281 -6.19 -9.75 1.72
CA ILE A 281 -4.89 -10.33 2.07
C ILE A 281 -4.30 -9.64 3.33
N SER A 282 -4.29 -8.31 3.39
CA SER A 282 -3.86 -7.56 4.59
C SER A 282 -4.77 -7.84 5.80
N GLY A 283 -6.07 -8.05 5.56
CA GLY A 283 -7.02 -8.53 6.58
C GLY A 283 -6.56 -9.85 7.23
N GLY A 284 -6.01 -10.78 6.46
CA GLY A 284 -5.38 -12.00 6.98
C GLY A 284 -4.21 -11.71 7.92
N GLY A 285 -3.37 -10.71 7.63
CA GLY A 285 -2.32 -10.25 8.54
C GLY A 285 -2.87 -9.66 9.85
N GLY A 286 -4.03 -9.02 9.78
CA GLY A 286 -4.78 -8.54 10.95
C GLY A 286 -5.40 -9.66 11.78
N LEU A 287 -5.79 -10.79 11.17
CA LEU A 287 -6.24 -11.98 11.92
C LEU A 287 -5.11 -12.58 12.75
N VAL A 288 -3.90 -12.60 12.18
CA VAL A 288 -2.71 -13.02 12.90
C VAL A 288 -2.44 -12.07 14.07
N LEU A 289 -2.58 -10.75 13.87
CA LEU A 289 -2.46 -9.76 14.96
C LEU A 289 -3.42 -10.06 16.12
N GLU A 290 -4.71 -10.18 15.83
CA GLU A 290 -5.75 -10.45 16.82
C GLU A 290 -5.40 -11.68 17.67
N ARG A 291 -5.04 -12.80 17.02
CA ARG A 291 -4.75 -14.05 17.71
C ARG A 291 -3.45 -14.01 18.53
N MET A 292 -2.44 -13.31 18.01
CA MET A 292 -1.11 -13.28 18.61
C MET A 292 -1.02 -12.31 19.77
N VAL A 293 -1.76 -11.20 19.74
CA VAL A 293 -1.81 -10.24 20.86
C VAL A 293 -2.41 -10.85 22.12
N GLU A 294 -3.36 -11.78 21.98
CA GLU A 294 -3.90 -12.55 23.11
C GLU A 294 -2.87 -13.52 23.71
N SER A 295 -1.99 -14.07 22.87
CA SER A 295 -1.09 -15.17 23.25
C SER A 295 0.31 -14.69 23.64
N PHE A 296 0.75 -13.55 23.12
CA PHE A 296 2.11 -13.02 23.27
C PHE A 296 2.08 -11.51 23.44
N GLU A 297 2.38 -11.05 24.66
CA GLU A 297 2.55 -9.63 24.93
C GLU A 297 3.70 -9.04 24.11
N GLY A 298 3.53 -7.81 23.61
CA GLY A 298 4.56 -7.10 22.84
C GLY A 298 4.58 -7.42 21.35
N PHE A 299 3.82 -8.42 20.87
CA PHE A 299 3.70 -8.73 19.45
C PHE A 299 3.26 -7.52 18.61
N GLU A 300 2.33 -6.73 19.13
CA GLU A 300 1.78 -5.54 18.49
C GLU A 300 2.79 -4.40 18.27
N VAL A 301 3.88 -4.37 19.04
CA VAL A 301 4.95 -3.37 18.89
C VAL A 301 5.75 -3.66 17.62
N PHE A 302 6.03 -4.93 17.37
CA PHE A 302 6.91 -5.37 16.29
C PHE A 302 6.19 -5.60 14.96
N GLN A 303 4.88 -5.91 14.98
CA GLN A 303 4.15 -6.19 13.75
C GLN A 303 4.13 -5.02 12.76
N PRO A 304 3.79 -3.76 13.15
CA PRO A 304 3.83 -2.65 12.20
C PRO A 304 5.23 -2.40 11.65
N VAL A 305 6.27 -2.67 12.43
CA VAL A 305 7.68 -2.50 12.05
C VAL A 305 8.05 -3.50 10.94
N ILE A 306 7.83 -4.80 11.15
CA ILE A 306 8.15 -5.83 10.16
C ILE A 306 7.31 -5.68 8.88
N ASN A 307 6.01 -5.41 9.02
CA ASN A 307 5.08 -5.24 7.89
C ASN A 307 5.41 -3.97 7.08
N GLY A 308 5.53 -2.84 7.77
CA GLY A 308 5.79 -1.54 7.13
C GLY A 308 7.15 -1.49 6.45
N ILE A 309 8.20 -2.05 7.06
CA ILE A 309 9.53 -2.07 6.44
C ILE A 309 9.55 -2.96 5.20
N GLY A 310 9.04 -4.19 5.30
CA GLY A 310 8.97 -5.12 4.18
C GLY A 310 8.17 -4.54 3.01
N GLY A 311 6.98 -3.99 3.30
CA GLY A 311 6.09 -3.35 2.34
C GLY A 311 6.72 -2.14 1.65
N ASN A 312 7.42 -1.29 2.39
CA ASN A 312 8.08 -0.11 1.81
C ASN A 312 9.26 -0.48 0.91
N LEU A 313 10.12 -1.43 1.32
CA LEU A 313 11.25 -1.88 0.51
C LEU A 313 10.80 -2.52 -0.81
N VAL A 314 9.78 -3.40 -0.75
CA VAL A 314 9.27 -4.06 -1.94
C VAL A 314 8.58 -3.07 -2.88
N SER A 315 7.90 -2.05 -2.35
CA SER A 315 7.28 -1.00 -3.16
C SER A 315 8.30 -0.17 -3.93
N VAL A 316 9.42 0.20 -3.29
CA VAL A 316 10.53 0.89 -3.95
C VAL A 316 11.13 0.03 -5.07
N GLN A 317 11.35 -1.26 -4.80
CA GLN A 317 11.83 -2.19 -5.84
C GLN A 317 10.81 -2.31 -6.98
N ALA A 318 9.52 -2.42 -6.66
CA ALA A 318 8.46 -2.61 -7.65
C ALA A 318 8.35 -1.43 -8.61
N SER A 319 8.34 -0.20 -8.07
CA SER A 319 8.33 1.03 -8.86
C SER A 319 9.55 1.13 -9.78
N ARG A 320 10.76 0.79 -9.29
CA ARG A 320 11.99 0.80 -10.11
C ARG A 320 11.94 -0.24 -11.22
N MET A 321 11.49 -1.45 -10.93
CA MET A 321 11.36 -2.53 -11.91
C MET A 321 10.35 -2.17 -13.01
N SER A 322 9.19 -1.62 -12.61
CA SER A 322 8.17 -1.14 -13.54
C SER A 322 8.69 -0.02 -14.44
N THR A 323 9.34 1.00 -13.85
CA THR A 323 9.92 2.12 -14.60
C THR A 323 10.94 1.63 -15.63
N MET A 324 11.80 0.68 -15.25
CA MET A 324 12.78 0.09 -16.16
C MET A 324 12.11 -0.70 -17.30
N LEU A 325 11.00 -1.41 -17.05
CA LEU A 325 10.24 -2.10 -18.10
C LEU A 325 9.60 -1.14 -19.08
N HIS A 326 9.00 -0.04 -18.59
CA HIS A 326 8.46 1.05 -19.42
C HIS A 326 9.53 1.72 -20.28
N GLN A 327 10.76 1.85 -19.77
CA GLN A 327 11.88 2.43 -20.52
C GLN A 327 12.52 1.47 -21.53
N SER A 328 12.48 0.16 -21.27
CA SER A 328 13.25 -0.85 -22.02
C SER A 328 12.41 -1.71 -22.97
N SER A 329 11.09 -1.76 -22.81
CA SER A 329 10.24 -2.68 -23.55
C SER A 329 8.85 -2.10 -23.85
N ILE A 330 8.21 -2.62 -24.90
CA ILE A 330 6.82 -2.32 -25.21
C ILE A 330 5.93 -3.23 -24.34
N MET A 331 4.85 -2.68 -23.80
CA MET A 331 3.90 -3.42 -22.96
C MET A 331 3.46 -4.73 -23.63
N GLY A 332 3.58 -5.85 -22.90
CA GLY A 332 3.27 -7.20 -23.38
C GLY A 332 4.46 -7.99 -23.95
N ILE A 333 5.58 -7.33 -24.28
CA ILE A 333 6.81 -7.99 -24.76
C ILE A 333 7.86 -7.89 -23.65
N LEU A 334 8.30 -9.05 -23.16
CA LEU A 334 9.33 -9.12 -22.14
C LEU A 334 10.72 -8.95 -22.80
N PRO A 335 11.64 -8.16 -22.23
CA PRO A 335 12.99 -8.05 -22.75
C PRO A 335 13.70 -9.42 -22.74
N PRO A 336 14.71 -9.67 -23.59
CA PRO A 336 15.37 -10.98 -23.72
C PRO A 336 15.93 -11.53 -22.40
N HIS A 337 16.24 -10.65 -21.45
CA HIS A 337 16.76 -10.96 -20.12
C HIS A 337 15.67 -11.07 -19.03
N GLY A 338 14.42 -10.71 -19.33
CA GLY A 338 13.29 -10.79 -18.41
C GLY A 338 12.58 -12.13 -18.57
N LYS A 339 12.93 -13.12 -17.75
CA LYS A 339 12.10 -14.34 -17.58
C LYS A 339 11.22 -14.16 -16.35
N ILE A 340 9.95 -14.58 -16.45
CA ILE A 340 9.00 -14.53 -15.33
C ILE A 340 9.46 -15.44 -14.19
N TRP A 341 9.77 -16.70 -14.54
CA TRP A 341 10.24 -17.69 -13.59
C TRP A 341 11.75 -17.81 -13.68
N VAL A 342 12.43 -17.43 -12.60
CA VAL A 342 13.88 -17.52 -12.44
C VAL A 342 14.15 -17.99 -11.02
N PHE A 343 15.23 -18.73 -10.79
CA PHE A 343 15.63 -19.09 -9.44
C PHE A 343 15.85 -17.83 -8.57
N PRO A 344 15.46 -17.83 -7.28
CA PRO A 344 15.61 -16.67 -6.39
C PRO A 344 17.02 -16.09 -6.37
N TRP A 345 18.04 -16.95 -6.40
CA TRP A 345 19.44 -16.54 -6.44
C TRP A 345 19.79 -15.71 -7.69
N THR A 346 19.27 -16.13 -8.84
CA THR A 346 19.47 -15.44 -10.12
C THR A 346 18.68 -14.13 -10.16
N ALA A 347 17.45 -14.12 -9.66
CA ALA A 347 16.60 -12.93 -9.62
C ALA A 347 17.18 -11.84 -8.70
N LEU A 348 17.65 -12.24 -7.52
CA LEU A 348 18.02 -11.34 -6.44
C LEU A 348 19.51 -10.99 -6.38
N PHE A 349 20.43 -11.87 -6.78
CA PHE A 349 21.86 -11.67 -6.50
C PHE A 349 22.79 -11.49 -7.72
N VAL A 350 22.66 -12.29 -8.79
CA VAL A 350 23.72 -12.33 -9.83
C VAL A 350 23.21 -12.26 -11.27
N GLY A 351 21.95 -12.61 -11.57
CA GLY A 351 21.53 -12.91 -12.95
C GLY A 351 20.51 -11.96 -13.58
N SER A 352 20.10 -10.88 -12.91
CA SER A 352 19.16 -9.90 -13.46
C SER A 352 19.68 -8.47 -13.29
N PRO A 353 19.33 -7.52 -14.19
CA PRO A 353 19.66 -6.11 -13.99
C PRO A 353 19.04 -5.54 -12.70
N TYR A 354 17.98 -6.19 -12.19
CA TYR A 354 17.29 -5.84 -10.95
C TYR A 354 17.97 -6.39 -9.68
N ALA A 355 18.91 -7.33 -9.83
CA ALA A 355 19.59 -7.98 -8.72
C ALA A 355 20.48 -7.01 -7.92
N THR A 356 21.06 -6.01 -8.56
CA THR A 356 21.91 -5.02 -7.87
C THR A 356 21.11 -4.20 -6.86
N THR A 357 19.90 -3.74 -7.24
CA THR A 357 19.04 -3.00 -6.31
C THR A 357 18.47 -3.92 -5.24
N ALA A 358 18.08 -5.15 -5.59
CA ALA A 358 17.59 -6.13 -4.62
C ALA A 358 18.63 -6.46 -3.54
N ARG A 359 19.89 -6.74 -3.92
CA ARG A 359 21.00 -6.94 -2.96
C ARG A 359 21.21 -5.76 -2.03
N LEU A 360 21.13 -4.55 -2.56
CA LEU A 360 21.32 -3.33 -1.79
C LEU A 360 20.19 -3.13 -0.77
N LEU A 361 18.95 -3.42 -1.15
CA LEU A 361 17.80 -3.37 -0.23
C LEU A 361 17.90 -4.43 0.87
N VAL A 362 18.32 -5.66 0.54
CA VAL A 362 18.56 -6.73 1.53
C VAL A 362 19.69 -6.35 2.48
N ALA A 363 20.80 -5.83 1.95
CA ALA A 363 21.94 -5.39 2.75
C ALA A 363 21.58 -4.23 3.70
N MET A 364 20.68 -3.34 3.28
CA MET A 364 20.17 -2.24 4.10
C MET A 364 19.14 -2.71 5.15
N ALA A 365 18.36 -3.75 4.85
CA ALA A 365 17.34 -4.28 5.76
C ALA A 365 17.96 -4.80 7.06
N ILE A 366 19.14 -5.44 7.03
CA ILE A 366 19.79 -5.99 8.23
C ILE A 366 20.11 -4.91 9.28
N PRO A 367 20.95 -3.89 9.00
CA PRO A 367 21.25 -2.84 9.98
C PRO A 367 20.00 -2.01 10.31
N GLY A 368 19.10 -1.82 9.35
CA GLY A 368 17.82 -1.14 9.56
C GLY A 368 16.97 -1.81 10.62
N GLN A 369 16.65 -3.08 10.42
CA GLN A 369 15.84 -3.87 11.34
C GLN A 369 16.49 -3.96 12.73
N LEU A 370 17.82 -4.04 12.81
CA LEU A 370 18.53 -4.02 14.08
C LEU A 370 18.30 -2.70 14.85
N ILE A 371 18.44 -1.56 14.16
CA ILE A 371 18.16 -0.25 14.76
C ILE A 371 16.70 -0.17 15.22
N PHE A 372 15.76 -0.58 14.38
CA PHE A 372 14.34 -0.46 14.67
C PHE A 372 13.87 -1.34 15.83
N VAL A 373 14.43 -2.55 15.99
CA VAL A 373 14.14 -3.41 17.14
C VAL A 373 14.54 -2.76 18.46
N PHE A 374 15.72 -2.15 18.53
CA PHE A 374 16.16 -1.48 19.76
C PHE A 374 15.37 -0.19 20.03
N ILE A 375 15.00 0.56 19.00
CA ILE A 375 14.13 1.73 19.17
C ILE A 375 12.74 1.30 19.65
N ALA A 376 12.21 0.21 19.09
CA ALA A 376 10.93 -0.36 19.51
C ALA A 376 10.96 -0.83 20.97
N ASP A 377 12.05 -1.47 21.42
CA ASP A 377 12.26 -1.84 22.82
C ASP A 377 12.24 -0.63 23.75
N VAL A 378 12.98 0.45 23.40
CA VAL A 378 13.04 1.68 24.21
C VAL A 378 11.69 2.37 24.30
N LEU A 379 10.85 2.28 23.27
CA LEU A 379 9.53 2.91 23.25
C LEU A 379 8.44 2.04 23.88
N ASN A 380 8.71 0.76 24.14
CA ASN A 380 7.77 -0.15 24.76
C ASN A 380 7.51 0.28 26.22
N PRO A 381 6.25 0.44 26.67
CA PRO A 381 5.94 0.83 28.05
C PRO A 381 6.38 -0.20 29.11
N GLY A 382 6.63 -1.45 28.70
CA GLY A 382 7.25 -2.44 29.57
C GLY A 382 8.71 -2.09 29.84
N ASN A 383 9.10 -2.02 31.11
CA ASN A 383 10.50 -1.97 31.53
C ASN A 383 11.15 -3.31 31.17
N CYS A 384 11.41 -3.58 29.89
CA CYS A 384 11.94 -4.84 29.44
C CYS A 384 13.29 -4.66 28.72
N THR A 385 14.13 -5.68 28.74
CA THR A 385 15.30 -5.80 27.86
C THR A 385 15.11 -6.99 26.93
N LEU A 386 15.23 -6.78 25.61
CA LEU A 386 15.15 -7.88 24.65
C LEU A 386 16.30 -8.88 24.82
N TYR A 387 15.97 -10.17 24.82
CA TYR A 387 17.00 -11.20 24.77
C TYR A 387 17.67 -11.28 23.41
N ALA A 388 18.97 -11.57 23.39
CA ALA A 388 19.74 -11.73 22.16
C ALA A 388 19.16 -12.79 21.21
N TYR A 389 18.61 -13.89 21.73
CA TYR A 389 17.99 -14.92 20.88
C TYR A 389 16.72 -14.41 20.18
N PHE A 390 15.93 -13.53 20.82
CA PHE A 390 14.74 -12.94 20.19
C PHE A 390 15.16 -11.97 19.10
N VAL A 391 16.16 -11.11 19.37
CA VAL A 391 16.72 -10.20 18.37
C VAL A 391 17.24 -10.98 17.15
N ILE A 392 18.00 -12.06 17.36
CA ILE A 392 18.49 -12.90 16.26
C ILE A 392 17.33 -13.52 15.47
N SER A 393 16.34 -14.10 16.17
CA SER A 393 15.15 -14.70 15.54
C SER A 393 14.38 -13.66 14.71
N TYR A 394 14.13 -12.47 15.28
CA TYR A 394 13.46 -11.35 14.61
C TYR A 394 14.20 -10.91 13.34
N ILE A 395 15.53 -10.76 13.40
CA ILE A 395 16.32 -10.35 12.24
C ILE A 395 16.27 -11.42 11.14
N VAL A 396 16.35 -12.71 11.50
CA VAL A 396 16.25 -13.82 10.55
C VAL A 396 14.90 -13.79 9.83
N VAL A 397 13.79 -13.69 10.58
CA VAL A 397 12.45 -13.68 9.96
C VAL A 397 12.20 -12.41 9.15
N SER A 398 12.71 -11.26 9.59
CA SER A 398 12.60 -9.99 8.85
C SER A 398 13.36 -10.02 7.52
N VAL A 399 14.58 -10.57 7.51
CA VAL A 399 15.35 -10.73 6.26
C VAL A 399 14.68 -11.75 5.34
N LEU A 400 14.16 -12.85 5.89
CA LEU A 400 13.43 -13.86 5.13
C LEU A 400 12.18 -13.27 4.47
N GLN A 401 11.42 -12.44 5.19
CA GLN A 401 10.26 -11.73 4.67
C GLN A 401 10.66 -10.80 3.50
N VAL A 402 11.70 -9.98 3.67
CA VAL A 402 12.18 -9.08 2.59
C VAL A 402 12.64 -9.87 1.36
N LEU A 403 13.38 -10.98 1.54
CA LEU A 403 13.79 -11.85 0.44
C LEU A 403 12.59 -12.44 -0.31
N LEU A 404 11.59 -12.93 0.44
CA LEU A 404 10.35 -13.46 -0.13
C LEU A 404 9.62 -12.39 -0.95
N LEU A 405 9.43 -11.18 -0.39
CA LEU A 405 8.72 -10.09 -1.04
C LEU A 405 9.43 -9.60 -2.31
N LEU A 406 10.76 -9.43 -2.28
CA LEU A 406 11.53 -9.01 -3.45
C LEU A 406 11.48 -10.06 -4.57
N TYR A 407 11.48 -11.35 -4.22
CA TYR A 407 11.33 -12.42 -5.20
C TYR A 407 9.93 -12.43 -5.81
N VAL A 408 8.89 -12.30 -4.99
CA VAL A 408 7.50 -12.21 -5.46
C VAL A 408 7.29 -10.97 -6.34
N ALA A 409 7.90 -9.83 -6.00
CA ALA A 409 7.88 -8.62 -6.84
C ALA A 409 8.44 -8.89 -8.23
N HIS A 410 9.57 -9.60 -8.34
CA HIS A 410 10.12 -9.98 -9.64
C HIS A 410 9.11 -10.77 -10.48
N ILE A 411 8.45 -11.77 -9.88
CA ILE A 411 7.48 -12.61 -10.59
C ILE A 411 6.25 -11.80 -11.00
N ILE A 412 5.62 -11.09 -10.06
CA ILE A 412 4.36 -10.37 -10.28
C ILE A 412 4.54 -9.29 -11.34
N ILE A 413 5.62 -8.52 -11.30
CA ILE A 413 5.84 -7.41 -12.24
C ILE A 413 6.03 -7.94 -13.66
N HIS A 414 6.86 -8.96 -13.85
CA HIS A 414 7.07 -9.55 -15.16
C HIS A 414 5.82 -10.28 -15.68
N ALA A 415 5.04 -10.92 -14.79
CA ALA A 415 3.78 -11.55 -15.14
C ALA A 415 2.74 -10.52 -15.59
N MET A 416 2.52 -9.47 -14.79
CA MET A 416 1.62 -8.37 -15.13
C MET A 416 2.00 -7.72 -16.46
N TRP A 417 3.30 -7.47 -16.67
CA TRP A 417 3.81 -6.92 -17.92
C TRP A 417 3.45 -7.79 -19.13
N ARG A 418 3.63 -9.11 -19.01
CA ARG A 418 3.28 -10.07 -20.08
C ARG A 418 1.78 -10.09 -20.36
N TYR A 419 0.95 -9.94 -19.33
CA TYR A 419 -0.51 -9.90 -19.47
C TYR A 419 -1.06 -8.51 -19.84
N LYS A 420 -0.20 -7.54 -20.18
CA LYS A 420 -0.58 -6.15 -20.51
C LYS A 420 -1.33 -5.45 -19.37
N ILE A 421 -1.02 -5.84 -18.13
CA ILE A 421 -1.49 -5.17 -16.91
C ILE A 421 -0.37 -4.24 -16.48
N ASP A 422 -0.69 -2.96 -16.27
CA ASP A 422 0.29 -1.98 -15.80
C ASP A 422 0.68 -2.26 -14.33
N PRO A 423 1.94 -2.66 -14.07
CA PRO A 423 2.38 -3.00 -12.72
C PRO A 423 2.40 -1.78 -11.79
N ASP A 424 2.51 -0.55 -12.29
CA ASP A 424 2.45 0.67 -11.45
C ASP A 424 1.09 0.83 -10.75
N ASN A 425 0.02 0.37 -11.39
CA ASN A 425 -1.34 0.51 -10.89
C ASN A 425 -1.81 -0.71 -10.07
N SER A 426 -1.15 -1.86 -10.22
CA SER A 426 -1.67 -3.13 -9.71
C SER A 426 -0.71 -3.93 -8.86
N ALA A 427 0.61 -3.85 -9.06
CA ALA A 427 1.57 -4.73 -8.38
C ALA A 427 1.78 -4.31 -6.92
N ILE A 428 1.91 -3.02 -6.66
CA ILE A 428 2.15 -2.46 -5.32
C ILE A 428 1.10 -2.94 -4.31
N PRO A 429 -0.22 -2.83 -4.58
CA PRO A 429 -1.24 -3.33 -3.66
C PRO A 429 -1.08 -4.79 -3.25
N TYR A 430 -0.74 -5.68 -4.18
CA TYR A 430 -0.53 -7.08 -3.85
C TYR A 430 0.75 -7.28 -3.02
N LEU A 431 1.82 -6.56 -3.35
CA LEU A 431 3.11 -6.74 -2.69
C LEU A 431 3.11 -6.23 -1.25
N THR A 432 2.47 -5.10 -0.99
CA THR A 432 2.28 -4.57 0.37
C THR A 432 1.39 -5.49 1.19
N ALA A 433 0.26 -5.96 0.63
CA ALA A 433 -0.63 -6.85 1.34
C ALA A 433 -0.02 -8.22 1.64
N LEU A 434 0.75 -8.78 0.70
CA LEU A 434 1.57 -9.96 0.97
C LEU A 434 2.65 -9.68 2.03
N GLY A 435 3.16 -8.45 2.08
CA GLY A 435 4.06 -7.97 3.13
C GLY A 435 3.41 -8.01 4.50
N ASP A 436 2.18 -7.50 4.62
CA ASP A 436 1.41 -7.52 5.86
C ASP A 436 1.14 -8.95 6.35
N LEU A 437 0.66 -9.82 5.45
CA LEU A 437 0.35 -11.21 5.80
C LEU A 437 1.63 -12.01 6.14
N SER A 438 2.64 -11.97 5.28
CA SER A 438 3.87 -12.73 5.48
C SER A 438 4.68 -12.22 6.68
N GLY A 439 4.71 -10.91 6.91
CA GLY A 439 5.37 -10.31 8.06
C GLY A 439 4.71 -10.71 9.37
N SER A 440 3.38 -10.62 9.47
CA SER A 440 2.65 -11.08 10.65
C SER A 440 2.85 -12.57 10.92
N LEU A 441 2.78 -13.43 9.88
CA LEU A 441 2.97 -14.88 10.04
C LEU A 441 4.41 -15.25 10.45
N LEU A 442 5.41 -14.62 9.84
CA LEU A 442 6.82 -14.88 10.14
C LEU A 442 7.22 -14.34 11.52
N LEU A 443 6.68 -13.19 11.93
CA LEU A 443 6.82 -12.70 13.29
C LEU A 443 6.16 -13.66 14.28
N ALA A 444 4.98 -14.19 13.94
CA ALA A 444 4.29 -15.14 14.80
C ALA A 444 5.10 -16.43 14.98
N LEU A 445 5.74 -16.90 13.91
CA LEU A 445 6.68 -18.01 13.98
C LEU A 445 7.88 -17.68 14.90
N ALA A 446 8.43 -16.47 14.85
CA ALA A 446 9.54 -16.06 15.72
C ALA A 446 9.14 -16.10 17.20
N PHE A 447 7.98 -15.57 17.56
CA PHE A 447 7.45 -15.63 18.93
C PHE A 447 7.16 -17.07 19.36
N PHE A 448 6.54 -17.87 18.49
CA PHE A 448 6.24 -19.27 18.77
C PHE A 448 7.50 -20.11 19.00
N VAL A 449 8.54 -19.93 18.18
CA VAL A 449 9.84 -20.60 18.31
C VAL A 449 10.49 -20.23 19.65
N VAL A 450 10.51 -18.94 19.99
CA VAL A 450 11.08 -18.47 21.26
C VAL A 450 10.32 -19.07 22.45
N TYR A 451 8.99 -19.01 22.44
CA TYR A 451 8.19 -19.51 23.55
C TYR A 451 8.24 -21.03 23.70
N SER A 452 8.13 -21.77 22.59
CA SER A 452 7.97 -23.24 22.60
C SER A 452 9.29 -23.99 22.73
N ILE A 453 10.39 -23.43 22.21
CA ILE A 453 11.70 -24.13 22.19
C ILE A 453 12.61 -23.61 23.29
N ILE A 454 12.59 -22.30 23.56
CA ILE A 454 13.50 -21.69 24.54
C ILE A 454 12.84 -21.66 25.93
N HIS A 455 11.51 -21.74 26.02
CA HIS A 455 10.73 -21.65 27.28
C HIS A 455 11.05 -20.41 28.11
N GLN A 456 11.41 -19.32 27.45
CA GLN A 456 11.78 -18.05 28.07
C GLN A 456 10.97 -16.91 27.45
N PRO A 457 10.64 -15.84 28.20
CA PRO A 457 9.97 -14.68 27.66
C PRO A 457 10.83 -13.99 26.59
N TYR A 458 10.23 -13.20 25.70
CA TYR A 458 10.98 -12.48 24.66
C TYR A 458 11.86 -11.35 25.24
N CYS A 459 11.59 -10.94 26.48
CA CYS A 459 12.30 -9.89 27.19
C CYS A 459 12.34 -10.13 28.71
N ILE A 460 13.32 -9.54 29.41
CA ILE A 460 13.47 -9.57 30.88
C ILE A 460 12.94 -8.26 31.48
N GLU A 461 12.08 -8.32 32.49
CA GLU A 461 11.69 -7.15 33.29
C GLU A 461 12.93 -6.52 33.98
N LYS A 462 13.15 -5.22 33.74
CA LYS A 462 14.24 -4.40 34.27
C LYS A 462 14.00 -4.00 35.72
#